data_AF-A0A172T9W9-F1
#
_entry.id   AF-A0A172T9W9-F1
#
_cell.length_a   1.000
_cell.length_b   1.000
_cell.length_c   1.000
_cell.angle_alpha   90.00
_cell.angle_beta   90.00
_cell.angle_gamma   90.00
#
_symmetry.space_group_name_H-M   'P 1'
#
loop_
_entity.id
_entity.type
_entity.pdbx_description
1 polymer ?
#
loop_
_entity_poly.entity_id
_entity_poly.type
_entity_poly.pdbx_seq_one_letter_code
_entity_poly.pdbx_strand_id
1 'polypeptide(L)'
;MRLSVRLALMVCAAALAGCGPTQQQDLTATVLFTASGSFDAQADTKDRVGGGIRRVQWTEKPPLDAAEVTVRYDSDARTLAWIMQIEAPKFSAEALAGPGGETVNTAQGAGTFVASGRLRDVLILPTDTGLTLMTRGYAAQEEPTLLPAFGRVR
;
A
#
# COMPACT_ATOMS: atom_id res chain seq x y z
N MET A 1 15.43 3.34 72.28
CA MET A 1 14.36 4.29 71.93
C MET A 1 14.72 4.96 70.60
N ARG A 2 13.93 4.72 69.55
CA ARG A 2 13.70 5.53 68.32
C ARG A 2 14.92 5.85 67.43
N LEU A 3 15.07 5.19 66.27
CA LEU A 3 14.65 5.65 64.92
C LEU A 3 14.82 7.18 64.72
N SER A 4 15.55 7.66 63.72
CA SER A 4 15.05 7.68 62.34
C SER A 4 16.14 7.89 61.28
N VAL A 5 16.09 7.02 60.27
CA VAL A 5 16.60 7.14 58.90
C VAL A 5 16.03 8.37 58.20
N ARG A 6 16.83 9.11 57.40
CA ARG A 6 16.37 9.77 56.15
C ARG A 6 17.47 9.78 55.07
N LEU A 7 17.40 8.74 54.26
CA LEU A 7 17.97 8.60 52.93
C LEU A 7 17.27 9.60 51.99
N ALA A 8 17.98 10.60 51.47
CA ALA A 8 17.45 11.48 50.43
C ALA A 8 17.79 10.89 49.06
N LEU A 9 16.88 10.06 48.55
CA LEU A 9 16.83 9.64 47.15
C LEU A 9 16.68 10.89 46.27
N MET A 10 17.67 11.18 45.43
CA MET A 10 17.56 12.21 44.40
C MET A 10 16.78 11.63 43.22
N VAL A 11 15.62 12.22 43.00
CA VAL A 11 14.54 11.85 42.09
C VAL A 11 14.85 12.29 40.66
N CYS A 12 14.57 11.35 39.75
CA CYS A 12 13.99 11.46 38.40
C CYS A 12 14.35 12.61 37.43
N ALA A 13 14.20 12.22 36.16
CA ALA A 13 13.91 13.07 35.00
C ALA A 13 15.13 13.54 34.19
N ALA A 14 15.92 12.59 33.68
CA ALA A 14 16.59 12.78 32.40
C ALA A 14 15.73 12.15 31.29
N ALA A 15 14.80 12.98 30.81
CA ALA A 15 14.31 13.05 29.44
C ALA A 15 14.30 11.75 28.63
N LEU A 16 13.11 11.15 28.57
CA LEU A 16 12.61 10.41 27.40
C LEU A 16 12.63 11.33 26.16
N ALA A 17 13.81 11.63 25.63
CA ALA A 17 13.97 12.25 24.32
C ALA A 17 14.06 11.14 23.25
N GLY A 18 13.01 10.33 23.19
CA GLY A 18 12.77 9.37 22.11
C GLY A 18 11.84 9.97 21.07
N CYS A 19 12.17 11.16 20.53
CA CYS A 19 11.57 11.64 19.28
C CYS A 19 12.20 10.84 18.13
N GLY A 20 11.85 9.55 18.04
CA GLY A 20 12.07 8.80 16.81
C GLY A 20 11.17 9.37 15.72
N PRO A 21 11.59 9.35 14.44
CA PRO A 21 10.74 9.79 13.35
C PRO A 21 9.43 9.00 13.44
N THR A 22 8.31 9.73 13.54
CA THR A 22 6.98 9.14 13.49
C THR A 22 6.93 8.33 12.21
N GLN A 23 6.92 7.02 12.37
CA GLN A 23 6.96 6.04 11.31
C GLN A 23 5.88 6.44 10.31
N GLN A 24 6.30 6.96 9.13
CA GLN A 24 5.50 6.87 7.92
C GLN A 24 5.14 5.39 7.86
N GLN A 25 3.94 5.07 8.32
CA GLN A 25 3.46 3.71 8.55
C GLN A 25 3.75 2.96 7.25
N ASP A 26 4.64 1.97 7.31
CA ASP A 26 5.36 1.43 6.14
C ASP A 26 4.42 1.30 4.93
N LEU A 27 4.47 2.30 4.05
CA LEU A 27 3.42 2.52 3.06
C LEU A 27 3.31 1.31 2.13
N THR A 28 4.46 0.75 1.76
CA THR A 28 4.54 -0.45 0.94
C THR A 28 3.98 -1.68 1.64
N ALA A 29 4.20 -1.83 2.95
CA ALA A 29 3.59 -2.89 3.74
C ALA A 29 2.08 -2.72 3.82
N THR A 30 1.59 -1.51 4.08
CA THR A 30 0.15 -1.23 4.17
C THR A 30 -0.56 -1.50 2.85
N VAL A 31 0.04 -1.13 1.71
CA VAL A 31 -0.47 -1.50 0.38
C VAL A 31 -0.55 -3.01 0.22
N LEU A 32 0.52 -3.74 0.52
CA LEU A 32 0.53 -5.20 0.38
C LEU A 32 -0.49 -5.88 1.30
N PHE A 33 -0.60 -5.45 2.56
CA PHE A 33 -1.58 -5.97 3.50
C PHE A 33 -3.02 -5.67 3.06
N THR A 34 -3.26 -4.51 2.46
CA THR A 34 -4.56 -4.15 1.87
C THR A 34 -4.88 -5.03 0.67
N ALA A 35 -3.93 -5.19 -0.26
CA ALA A 35 -4.08 -6.07 -1.41
C ALA A 35 -4.33 -7.54 -1.00
N SER A 36 -3.61 -8.04 0.01
CA SER A 36 -3.74 -9.43 0.51
C SER A 36 -4.98 -9.66 1.39
N GLY A 37 -5.66 -8.59 1.82
CA GLY A 37 -6.93 -8.66 2.54
C GLY A 37 -6.87 -8.62 4.05
N SER A 38 -5.75 -8.16 4.62
CA SER A 38 -5.61 -7.98 6.07
C SER A 38 -6.64 -6.99 6.64
N PHE A 39 -7.14 -6.07 5.82
CA PHE A 39 -8.13 -5.06 6.22
C PHE A 39 -9.55 -5.37 5.75
N ASP A 40 -9.80 -6.50 5.10
CA ASP A 40 -11.11 -6.82 4.52
C ASP A 40 -12.22 -6.81 5.57
N ALA A 41 -11.95 -7.25 6.80
CA ALA A 41 -12.96 -7.26 7.87
C ALA A 41 -13.54 -5.86 8.18
N GLN A 42 -12.82 -4.79 7.79
CA GLN A 42 -13.18 -3.39 8.01
C GLN A 42 -13.70 -2.70 6.74
N ALA A 43 -13.90 -3.45 5.65
CA ALA A 43 -14.37 -2.89 4.39
C ALA A 43 -15.86 -2.53 4.44
N ASP A 44 -16.19 -1.41 3.83
CA ASP A 44 -17.57 -0.91 3.72
C ASP A 44 -18.38 -1.76 2.74
N THR A 45 -17.72 -2.29 1.70
CA THR A 45 -18.39 -3.12 0.68
C THR A 45 -17.50 -4.28 0.22
N LYS A 46 -18.14 -5.44 -0.05
CA LYS A 46 -17.52 -6.65 -0.60
C LYS A 46 -18.43 -7.30 -1.63
N ASP A 47 -17.96 -7.37 -2.86
CA ASP A 47 -18.77 -7.87 -3.98
C ASP A 47 -18.08 -8.97 -4.78
N ARG A 48 -18.90 -9.69 -5.55
CA ARG A 48 -18.45 -10.57 -6.63
C ARG A 48 -18.72 -9.85 -7.94
N VAL A 49 -17.67 -9.57 -8.70
CA VAL A 49 -17.77 -8.85 -9.97
C VAL A 49 -18.10 -9.81 -11.13
N GLY A 50 -17.77 -11.09 -10.98
CA GLY A 50 -17.92 -12.12 -12.01
C GLY A 50 -16.57 -12.67 -12.43
N GLY A 51 -16.55 -13.83 -13.12
CA GLY A 51 -15.31 -14.41 -13.65
C GLY A 51 -14.24 -14.77 -12.60
N GLY A 52 -14.64 -15.10 -11.36
CA GLY A 52 -13.69 -15.33 -10.26
C GLY A 52 -13.16 -14.05 -9.60
N ILE A 53 -13.47 -12.86 -10.15
CA ILE A 53 -13.04 -11.58 -9.59
C ILE A 53 -13.94 -11.13 -8.45
N ARG A 54 -13.31 -10.68 -7.37
CA ARG A 54 -13.95 -10.09 -6.20
C ARG A 54 -13.51 -8.64 -6.03
N ARG A 55 -14.36 -7.85 -5.38
CA ARG A 55 -14.09 -6.44 -5.06
C ARG A 55 -14.23 -6.23 -3.55
N VAL A 56 -13.34 -5.43 -2.99
CA VAL A 56 -13.43 -4.92 -1.62
C VAL A 56 -13.15 -3.41 -1.66
N GLN A 57 -13.95 -2.62 -0.95
CA GLN A 57 -13.92 -1.16 -1.02
C GLN A 57 -14.00 -0.57 0.40
N TRP A 58 -13.19 0.47 0.63
CA TRP A 58 -13.17 1.28 1.84
C TRP A 58 -13.31 2.76 1.46
N THR A 59 -14.35 3.42 1.93
CA THR A 59 -14.65 4.84 1.77
C THR A 59 -14.76 5.56 3.12
N GLU A 60 -15.19 4.89 4.19
CA GLU A 60 -15.35 5.53 5.51
C GLU A 60 -14.03 5.58 6.29
N LYS A 61 -13.28 4.46 6.28
CA LYS A 61 -11.98 4.34 6.94
C LYS A 61 -11.00 3.55 6.08
N PRO A 62 -10.46 4.17 5.01
CA PRO A 62 -9.52 3.50 4.12
C PRO A 62 -8.23 3.09 4.85
N PRO A 63 -7.63 1.93 4.51
CA PRO A 63 -6.36 1.49 5.10
C PRO A 63 -5.16 2.36 4.72
N LEU A 64 -5.28 3.11 3.63
CA LEU A 64 -4.28 4.05 3.13
C LEU A 64 -4.76 5.48 3.37
N ASP A 65 -3.84 6.43 3.51
CA ASP A 65 -4.18 7.85 3.64
C ASP A 65 -4.68 8.41 2.30
N ALA A 66 -5.97 8.19 2.03
CA ALA A 66 -6.69 8.44 0.79
C ALA A 66 -8.18 8.66 1.10
N ALA A 67 -8.94 9.17 0.13
CA ALA A 67 -10.39 9.30 0.27
C ALA A 67 -11.12 7.96 0.08
N GLU A 68 -10.61 7.11 -0.82
CA GLU A 68 -11.14 5.77 -1.07
C GLU A 68 -10.01 4.81 -1.47
N VAL A 69 -10.15 3.56 -1.07
CA VAL A 69 -9.36 2.45 -1.61
C VAL A 69 -10.31 1.37 -2.11
N THR A 70 -10.10 0.90 -3.33
CA THR A 70 -10.81 -0.25 -3.91
C THR A 70 -9.81 -1.28 -4.39
N VAL A 71 -9.98 -2.55 -4.02
CA VAL A 71 -9.18 -3.67 -4.51
C VAL A 71 -10.07 -4.63 -5.29
N ARG A 72 -9.70 -4.91 -6.54
CA ARG A 72 -10.23 -6.06 -7.29
C ARG A 72 -9.17 -7.14 -7.38
N TYR A 73 -9.56 -8.39 -7.19
CA TYR A 73 -8.62 -9.51 -7.18
C TYR A 73 -9.25 -10.81 -7.66
N ASP A 74 -8.42 -11.69 -8.20
CA ASP A 74 -8.77 -13.07 -8.51
C ASP A 74 -8.94 -13.87 -7.21
N SER A 75 -10.08 -14.52 -7.01
CA SER A 75 -10.37 -15.28 -5.78
C SER A 75 -9.41 -16.44 -5.53
N ASP A 76 -8.87 -17.01 -6.59
CA ASP A 76 -8.05 -18.22 -6.54
C ASP A 76 -6.54 -17.86 -6.49
N ALA A 77 -6.19 -16.62 -6.89
CA ALA A 77 -4.82 -16.15 -6.98
C ALA A 77 -4.61 -14.74 -6.41
N ARG A 78 -5.33 -14.36 -5.34
CA ARG A 78 -5.36 -12.99 -4.80
C ARG A 78 -4.00 -12.32 -4.63
N THR A 79 -2.98 -13.04 -4.13
CA THR A 79 -1.65 -12.47 -3.89
C THR A 79 -0.88 -12.17 -5.18
N LEU A 80 -1.25 -12.81 -6.29
CA LEU A 80 -0.58 -12.71 -7.59
C LEU A 80 -1.35 -11.85 -8.59
N ALA A 81 -2.67 -11.80 -8.50
CA ALA A 81 -3.55 -11.10 -9.45
C ALA A 81 -4.50 -10.15 -8.71
N TRP A 82 -4.08 -8.89 -8.60
CA TRP A 82 -4.90 -7.81 -8.05
C TRP A 82 -4.62 -6.47 -8.72
N ILE A 83 -5.62 -5.60 -8.65
CA ILE A 83 -5.56 -4.17 -8.95
C ILE A 83 -6.11 -3.41 -7.75
N MET A 84 -5.48 -2.30 -7.40
CA MET A 84 -5.89 -1.39 -6.34
C MET A 84 -6.03 0.01 -6.92
N GLN A 85 -7.21 0.60 -6.76
CA GLN A 85 -7.50 1.98 -7.07
C GLN A 85 -7.49 2.78 -5.77
N ILE A 86 -6.80 3.91 -5.78
CA ILE A 86 -6.61 4.78 -4.62
C ILE A 86 -7.00 6.19 -5.03
N GLU A 87 -8.10 6.70 -4.48
CA GLU A 87 -8.65 8.01 -4.80
C GLU A 87 -8.12 9.07 -3.82
N ALA A 88 -7.67 10.20 -4.36
CA ALA A 88 -7.09 11.33 -3.62
C ALA A 88 -6.05 10.91 -2.55
N PRO A 89 -4.99 10.15 -2.92
CA PRO A 89 -3.95 9.75 -1.97
C PRO A 89 -3.16 10.97 -1.47
N LYS A 90 -2.78 10.95 -0.19
CA LYS A 90 -1.86 11.95 0.39
C LYS A 90 -0.39 11.62 0.18
N PHE A 91 -0.09 10.74 -0.77
CA PHE A 91 1.25 10.30 -1.16
C PHE A 91 1.32 10.17 -2.69
N SER A 92 2.54 10.20 -3.24
CA SER A 92 2.77 10.12 -4.68
C SER A 92 3.19 8.73 -5.15
N ALA A 93 3.14 8.51 -6.47
CA ALA A 93 3.64 7.28 -7.08
C ALA A 93 5.14 7.07 -6.80
N GLU A 94 5.94 8.14 -6.78
CA GLU A 94 7.38 8.11 -6.50
C GLU A 94 7.65 7.74 -5.04
N ALA A 95 6.88 8.30 -4.10
CA ALA A 95 6.99 7.95 -2.69
C ALA A 95 6.67 6.48 -2.43
N LEU A 96 5.69 5.93 -3.18
CA LEU A 96 5.31 4.52 -3.10
C LEU A 96 6.32 3.59 -3.77
N ALA A 97 6.80 3.94 -4.97
CA ALA A 97 7.76 3.12 -5.72
C ALA A 97 9.15 3.12 -5.07
N GLY A 98 9.52 4.24 -4.43
CA GLY A 98 10.84 4.43 -3.83
C GLY A 98 11.98 4.34 -4.85
N PRO A 99 13.21 4.01 -4.41
CA PRO A 99 14.39 3.93 -5.27
C PRO A 99 14.31 2.89 -6.40
N GLY A 100 13.34 1.97 -6.33
CA GLY A 100 13.14 0.92 -7.33
C GLY A 100 12.17 1.31 -8.46
N GLY A 101 11.65 2.55 -8.47
CA GLY A 101 10.75 3.02 -9.52
C GLY A 101 11.45 3.32 -10.83
N GLU A 102 10.94 2.75 -11.93
CA GLU A 102 11.35 3.01 -13.29
C GLU A 102 10.17 3.62 -14.07
N THR A 103 10.38 4.76 -14.72
CA THR A 103 9.36 5.35 -15.59
C THR A 103 9.14 4.48 -16.83
N VAL A 104 7.88 4.19 -17.13
CA VAL A 104 7.47 3.41 -18.30
C VAL A 104 6.36 4.13 -19.05
N ASN A 105 6.32 3.95 -20.37
CA ASN A 105 5.20 4.42 -21.19
C ASN A 105 4.24 3.27 -21.42
N THR A 106 2.95 3.52 -21.21
CA THR A 106 1.87 2.53 -21.38
C THR A 106 0.84 3.04 -22.38
N ALA A 107 -0.08 2.17 -22.80
CA ALA A 107 -1.23 2.57 -23.61
C ALA A 107 -2.14 3.59 -22.90
N GLN A 108 -2.04 3.69 -21.57
CA GLN A 108 -2.84 4.59 -20.73
C GLN A 108 -2.07 5.84 -20.28
N GLY A 109 -0.84 6.05 -20.81
CA GLY A 109 0.02 7.17 -20.45
C GLY A 109 1.28 6.75 -19.69
N ALA A 110 1.98 7.72 -19.13
CA ALA A 110 3.19 7.49 -18.34
C ALA A 110 2.83 6.81 -17.00
N GLY A 111 3.64 5.84 -16.60
CA GLY A 111 3.51 5.14 -15.33
C GLY A 111 4.87 4.84 -14.72
N THR A 112 4.83 4.16 -13.58
CA THR A 112 6.03 3.73 -12.83
C THR A 112 5.97 2.23 -12.62
N PHE A 113 6.94 1.52 -13.19
CA PHE A 113 7.19 0.11 -12.89
C PHE A 113 8.09 0.00 -11.66
N VAL A 114 7.71 -0.82 -10.69
CA VAL A 114 8.53 -1.05 -9.48
C VAL A 114 9.44 -2.26 -9.72
N ALA A 115 10.72 -1.99 -9.99
CA ALA A 115 11.72 -3.00 -10.34
C ALA A 115 12.33 -3.72 -9.13
N SER A 116 12.21 -3.17 -7.92
CA SER A 116 12.79 -3.76 -6.71
C SER A 116 12.01 -3.42 -5.43
N GLY A 117 12.38 -4.06 -4.31
CA GLY A 117 11.70 -3.87 -3.03
C GLY A 117 10.46 -4.74 -2.86
N ARG A 118 9.58 -4.36 -1.92
CA ARG A 118 8.40 -5.17 -1.54
C ARG A 118 7.29 -5.15 -2.58
N LEU A 119 7.13 -4.03 -3.28
CA LEU A 119 6.18 -3.87 -4.38
C LEU A 119 6.79 -4.23 -5.74
N ARG A 120 7.87 -5.02 -5.78
CA ARG A 120 8.45 -5.49 -7.05
C ARG A 120 7.35 -6.11 -7.92
N ASP A 121 7.43 -5.86 -9.22
CA ASP A 121 6.49 -6.36 -10.23
C ASP A 121 5.09 -5.74 -10.17
N VAL A 122 4.96 -4.57 -9.52
CA VAL A 122 3.76 -3.72 -9.53
C VAL A 122 3.96 -2.58 -10.51
N LEU A 123 2.94 -2.31 -11.33
CA LEU A 123 2.81 -1.12 -12.16
C LEU A 123 1.92 -0.10 -11.45
N ILE A 124 2.40 1.13 -11.34
CA ILE A 124 1.69 2.27 -10.75
C ILE A 124 1.35 3.24 -11.87
N LEU A 125 0.07 3.49 -12.08
CA LEU A 125 -0.47 4.42 -13.08
C LEU A 125 -1.15 5.60 -12.37
N PRO A 126 -0.72 6.84 -12.61
CA PRO A 126 -1.49 8.01 -12.22
C PRO A 126 -2.85 8.05 -12.92
N THR A 127 -3.88 8.52 -12.22
CA THR A 127 -5.19 8.86 -12.77
C THR A 127 -5.48 10.34 -12.52
N ASP A 128 -6.57 10.88 -13.07
CA ASP A 128 -6.97 12.27 -12.85
C ASP A 128 -7.21 12.59 -11.36
N THR A 129 -7.58 11.57 -10.58
CA THR A 129 -8.01 11.71 -9.18
C THR A 129 -7.13 10.94 -8.20
N GLY A 130 -6.15 10.14 -8.66
CA GLY A 130 -5.33 9.33 -7.77
C GLY A 130 -4.38 8.37 -8.46
N LEU A 131 -4.32 7.14 -7.96
CA LEU A 131 -3.36 6.12 -8.38
C LEU A 131 -4.07 4.78 -8.62
N THR A 132 -3.65 4.08 -9.68
CA THR A 132 -3.96 2.67 -9.91
C THR A 132 -2.69 1.84 -9.79
N LEU A 133 -2.70 0.85 -8.91
CA LEU A 133 -1.62 -0.10 -8.70
C LEU A 133 -2.09 -1.46 -9.21
N MET A 134 -1.27 -2.17 -9.96
CA MET A 134 -1.65 -3.49 -10.47
C MET A 134 -0.48 -4.43 -10.55
N THR A 135 -0.73 -5.72 -10.31
CA THR A 135 0.26 -6.75 -10.55
C THR A 135 0.30 -7.16 -12.02
N ARG A 136 1.42 -7.75 -12.42
CA ARG A 136 1.55 -8.41 -13.72
C ARG A 136 0.48 -9.49 -13.94
N GLY A 137 0.12 -10.22 -12.88
CA GLY A 137 -0.89 -11.27 -12.92
C GLY A 137 -2.27 -10.72 -13.30
N TYR A 138 -2.66 -9.59 -12.70
CA TYR A 138 -3.92 -8.93 -13.05
C TYR A 138 -3.89 -8.41 -14.49
N ALA A 139 -2.81 -7.73 -14.88
CA ALA A 139 -2.66 -7.23 -16.24
C ALA A 139 -2.72 -8.36 -17.29
N ALA A 140 -2.18 -9.54 -17.00
CA ALA A 140 -2.24 -10.68 -17.91
C ALA A 140 -3.66 -11.20 -18.14
N GLN A 141 -4.53 -11.09 -17.13
CA GLN A 141 -5.90 -11.59 -17.18
C GLN A 141 -6.86 -10.54 -17.76
N GLU A 142 -6.78 -9.30 -17.28
CA GLU A 142 -7.82 -8.30 -17.48
C GLU A 142 -7.36 -7.09 -18.33
N GLU A 143 -6.06 -6.78 -18.35
CA GLU A 143 -5.52 -5.58 -19.01
C GLU A 143 -4.26 -5.90 -19.86
N PRO A 144 -4.35 -6.82 -20.84
CA PRO A 144 -3.16 -7.38 -21.51
C PRO A 144 -2.36 -6.33 -22.30
N THR A 145 -2.97 -5.19 -22.64
CA THR A 145 -2.32 -4.07 -23.32
C THR A 145 -1.25 -3.40 -22.45
N LEU A 146 -1.29 -3.58 -21.13
CA LEU A 146 -0.32 -3.04 -20.17
C LEU A 146 0.87 -3.97 -19.91
N LEU A 147 0.82 -5.23 -20.36
CA LEU A 147 1.91 -6.19 -20.14
C LEU A 147 3.30 -5.71 -20.59
N PRO A 148 3.46 -4.98 -21.71
CA PRO A 148 4.78 -4.46 -22.10
C PRO A 148 5.42 -3.52 -21.08
N ALA A 149 4.64 -2.93 -20.16
CA ALA A 149 5.12 -2.00 -19.13
C ALA A 149 5.75 -2.72 -17.91
N PHE A 150 5.53 -4.01 -17.73
CA PHE A 150 6.04 -4.79 -16.58
C PHE A 150 7.50 -5.25 -16.74
N GLY A 151 8.32 -4.42 -17.39
CA GLY A 151 9.70 -4.71 -17.71
C GLY A 151 9.87 -5.86 -18.71
N ARG A 152 11.04 -5.89 -19.36
CA ARG A 152 11.51 -7.14 -19.96
C ARG A 152 11.94 -8.03 -18.79
N VAL A 153 11.36 -9.21 -18.68
CA VAL A 153 11.88 -10.29 -17.82
C VAL A 153 13.38 -10.36 -18.11
N ARG A 154 14.22 -9.93 -17.17
CA ARG A 154 15.67 -10.13 -17.21
C ARG A 154 15.99 -11.37 -16.39
#